data_AF-A0A162CKF0-F1
#
_entry.id   AF-A0A162CKF0-F1
#
_cell.length_a   1.000
_cell.length_b   1.000
_cell.length_c   1.000
_cell.angle_alpha   90.00
_cell.angle_beta   90.00
_cell.angle_gamma   90.00
#
_symmetry.space_group_name_H-M   'P 1'
#
loop_
_entity.id
_entity.type
_entity.pdbx_description
1 polymer ?
#
loop_
_entity_poly.entity_id
_entity_poly.type
_entity_poly.pdbx_seq_one_letter_code
_entity_poly.pdbx_strand_id
1 'polypeptide(L)'
;MDHSALLDLEKQARRAGSGLTASNLVGCWQLNTIWPKGQTKASVLNGWLLRRIGACLEIRNESGDRLQLRNAVNLSGLTLQFTGPGELNGRQPLLKFRFEQVELLLGRLTLLKRELPSPEEGREPFFALISRRPEGWLVARGRGGGLALWILRDSDAARTSHPELSSNGEGGDGA
;
A
#
# COMPACT_ATOMS: atom_id res chain seq x y z
N MET A 1 -0.35 -17.61 4.41
CA MET A 1 0.72 -17.29 5.39
C MET A 1 0.11 -17.31 6.78
N ASP A 2 0.71 -18.04 7.71
CA ASP A 2 0.24 -18.15 9.09
C ASP A 2 0.96 -17.15 10.03
N HIS A 3 0.47 -17.04 11.27
CA HIS A 3 1.00 -16.10 12.26
C HIS A 3 2.43 -16.44 12.72
N SER A 4 2.77 -17.72 12.85
CA SER A 4 4.10 -18.18 13.25
C SER A 4 5.17 -17.79 12.24
N ALA A 5 4.92 -18.02 10.95
CA ALA A 5 5.83 -17.66 9.87
C ALA A 5 6.07 -16.14 9.82
N LEU A 6 5.05 -15.33 10.12
CA LEU A 6 5.18 -13.87 10.22
C LEU A 6 6.13 -13.45 11.37
N LEU A 7 6.03 -14.11 12.52
CA LEU A 7 6.89 -13.81 13.67
C LEU A 7 8.35 -14.20 13.39
N ASP A 8 8.59 -15.28 12.67
CA ASP A 8 9.95 -15.69 12.30
C ASP A 8 10.57 -14.74 11.28
N LEU A 9 9.81 -14.29 10.29
CA LEU A 9 10.23 -13.22 9.38
C LEU A 9 10.55 -11.93 10.16
N GLU A 10 9.74 -11.57 11.15
CA GLU A 10 10.00 -10.40 11.98
C GLU A 10 11.28 -10.53 12.81
N LYS A 11 11.53 -11.70 13.41
CA LYS A 11 12.79 -11.95 14.14
C LYS A 11 13.99 -11.82 13.21
N GLN A 12 13.89 -12.34 11.99
CA GLN A 12 14.95 -12.24 10.99
C GLN A 12 15.19 -10.77 10.59
N ALA A 13 14.13 -10.04 10.29
CA ALA A 13 14.20 -8.62 9.94
C ALA A 13 14.82 -7.77 11.06
N ARG A 14 14.49 -8.05 12.33
CA ARG A 14 15.09 -7.36 13.49
C ARG A 14 16.59 -7.63 13.62
N ARG A 15 17.04 -8.85 13.29
CA ARG A 15 18.43 -9.29 13.45
C ARG A 15 19.33 -8.82 12.29
N ALA A 16 18.88 -9.01 11.05
CA ALA A 16 19.68 -8.80 9.84
C ALA A 16 19.31 -7.51 9.08
N GLY A 17 18.23 -6.83 9.47
CA GLY A 17 17.53 -5.90 8.60
C GLY A 17 16.63 -6.62 7.61
N SER A 18 15.66 -5.91 7.04
CA SER A 18 14.77 -6.49 6.00
C SER A 18 15.28 -6.24 4.58
N GLY A 19 16.28 -5.38 4.40
CA GLY A 19 16.82 -5.00 3.10
C GLY A 19 15.84 -4.19 2.22
N LEU A 20 14.71 -3.75 2.77
CA LEU A 20 13.70 -3.01 2.03
C LEU A 20 14.12 -1.55 1.84
N THR A 21 13.94 -1.06 0.63
CA THR A 21 14.22 0.32 0.20
C THR A 21 12.93 1.01 -0.23
N ALA A 22 12.97 2.34 -0.41
CA ALA A 22 11.80 3.13 -0.81
C ALA A 22 11.18 2.61 -2.11
N SER A 23 12.01 2.24 -3.09
CA SER A 23 11.58 1.69 -4.38
C SER A 23 10.81 0.37 -4.25
N ASN A 24 11.10 -0.44 -3.22
CA ASN A 24 10.38 -1.70 -3.00
C ASN A 24 8.95 -1.51 -2.51
N LEU A 25 8.60 -0.30 -2.06
CA LEU A 25 7.29 0.01 -1.48
C LEU A 25 6.37 0.73 -2.45
N VAL A 26 6.89 1.24 -3.57
CA VAL A 26 6.08 1.95 -4.56
C VAL A 26 5.02 1.00 -5.12
N GLY A 27 3.76 1.44 -5.07
CA GLY A 27 2.62 0.66 -5.54
C GLY A 27 1.34 0.90 -4.75
N CYS A 28 0.27 0.22 -5.19
CA CYS A 28 -1.04 0.24 -4.56
C CYS A 28 -1.25 -1.04 -3.75
N TRP A 29 -1.27 -0.93 -2.42
CA TRP A 29 -1.34 -2.06 -1.51
C TRP A 29 -2.75 -2.21 -0.94
N GLN A 30 -3.40 -3.33 -1.22
CA GLN A 30 -4.66 -3.71 -0.60
C GLN A 30 -4.41 -4.37 0.75
N LEU A 31 -5.10 -3.89 1.77
CA LEU A 31 -5.05 -4.52 3.09
C LEU A 31 -5.79 -5.86 3.06
N ASN A 32 -5.07 -6.95 3.30
CA ASN A 32 -5.63 -8.30 3.18
C ASN A 32 -5.91 -8.95 4.53
N THR A 33 -5.03 -8.81 5.52
CA THR A 33 -5.21 -9.45 6.83
C THR A 33 -4.56 -8.63 7.94
N ILE A 34 -5.21 -8.58 9.10
CA ILE A 34 -4.66 -7.98 10.33
C ILE A 34 -4.68 -9.01 11.47
N TRP A 35 -3.57 -9.08 12.20
CA TRP A 35 -3.49 -9.72 13.51
C TRP A 35 -3.33 -8.64 14.58
N PRO A 36 -4.35 -8.40 15.42
CA PRO A 36 -4.25 -7.46 16.53
C PRO A 36 -3.12 -7.84 17.50
N LYS A 37 -2.62 -6.86 18.26
CA LYS A 37 -1.55 -7.08 19.24
C LYS A 37 -1.93 -8.22 20.21
N GLY A 38 -1.03 -9.18 20.37
CA GLY A 38 -1.21 -10.31 21.28
C GLY A 38 -2.20 -11.39 20.80
N GLN A 39 -2.77 -11.24 19.59
CA GLN A 39 -3.68 -12.24 19.02
C GLN A 39 -2.99 -13.05 17.93
N THR A 40 -3.10 -14.37 18.03
CA THR A 40 -2.61 -15.33 17.04
C THR A 40 -3.62 -15.57 15.92
N LYS A 41 -4.91 -15.37 16.19
CA LYS A 41 -5.97 -15.45 15.18
C LYS A 41 -6.03 -14.14 14.40
N ALA A 42 -6.05 -14.26 13.08
CA ALA A 42 -6.40 -13.14 12.21
C ALA A 42 -7.81 -12.67 12.58
N SER A 43 -8.05 -11.36 12.56
CA SER A 43 -9.42 -10.87 12.68
C SER A 43 -10.15 -11.14 11.37
N VAL A 44 -10.85 -12.28 11.31
CA VAL A 44 -11.58 -12.76 10.12
C VAL A 44 -12.70 -11.79 9.74
N LEU A 45 -13.39 -11.25 10.74
CA LEU A 45 -14.42 -10.21 10.58
C LEU A 45 -13.83 -8.92 9.99
N ASN A 46 -12.63 -8.52 10.44
CA ASN A 46 -11.96 -7.35 9.85
C ASN A 46 -11.49 -7.66 8.43
N GLY A 47 -11.01 -8.87 8.12
CA GLY A 47 -10.57 -9.22 6.77
C GLY A 47 -11.67 -9.05 5.71
N TRP A 48 -12.88 -9.52 5.98
CA TRP A 48 -14.01 -9.36 5.07
C TRP A 48 -14.49 -7.90 4.97
N LEU A 49 -14.61 -7.20 6.09
CA LEU A 49 -14.99 -5.78 6.10
C LEU A 49 -13.95 -4.92 5.38
N LEU A 50 -12.65 -5.15 5.60
CA LEU A 50 -11.55 -4.40 4.98
C LEU A 50 -11.51 -4.58 3.46
N ARG A 51 -11.79 -5.80 2.99
CA ARG A 51 -11.96 -6.08 1.55
C ARG A 51 -13.18 -5.36 0.98
N ARG A 52 -14.28 -5.31 1.73
CA ARG A 52 -15.53 -4.66 1.31
C ARG A 52 -15.43 -3.13 1.26
N ILE A 53 -14.67 -2.52 2.16
CA ILE A 53 -14.42 -1.07 2.18
C ILE A 53 -13.26 -0.64 1.28
N GLY A 54 -12.70 -1.55 0.48
CA GLY A 54 -11.66 -1.23 -0.50
C GLY A 54 -10.44 -0.52 0.08
N ALA A 55 -10.02 -0.89 1.30
CA ALA A 55 -8.91 -0.26 2.00
C ALA A 55 -7.60 -0.43 1.22
N CYS A 56 -6.98 0.70 0.88
CA CYS A 56 -5.79 0.77 0.03
C CYS A 56 -4.77 1.73 0.62
N LEU A 57 -3.51 1.30 0.65
CA LEU A 57 -2.37 2.16 0.91
C LEU A 57 -1.58 2.29 -0.39
N GLU A 58 -1.60 3.46 -0.97
CA GLU A 58 -0.80 3.81 -2.14
C GLU A 58 0.46 4.54 -1.69
N ILE A 59 1.60 4.12 -2.23
CA ILE A 59 2.91 4.70 -1.94
C ILE A 59 3.54 5.07 -3.27
N ARG A 60 3.95 6.32 -3.40
CA ARG A 60 4.63 6.86 -4.58
C ARG A 60 5.99 7.40 -4.19
N ASN A 61 6.94 7.36 -5.12
CA ASN A 61 8.20 8.10 -4.94
C ASN A 61 7.94 9.58 -5.20
N GLU A 62 8.38 10.45 -4.30
CA GLU A 62 8.34 11.89 -4.48
C GLU A 62 9.68 12.40 -5.00
N SER A 63 10.78 12.12 -4.28
CA SER A 63 12.14 12.51 -4.63
C SER A 63 13.17 11.76 -3.79
N GLY A 64 14.13 11.08 -4.43
CA GLY A 64 15.14 10.29 -3.73
C GLY A 64 14.50 9.17 -2.90
N ASP A 65 14.71 9.22 -1.58
CA ASP A 65 14.14 8.29 -0.60
C ASP A 65 12.84 8.80 0.06
N ARG A 66 12.34 9.99 -0.35
CA ARG A 66 11.06 10.51 0.13
C ARG A 66 9.89 9.87 -0.59
N LEU A 67 8.89 9.49 0.20
CA LEU A 67 7.68 8.83 -0.27
C LEU A 67 6.48 9.73 -0.05
N GLN A 68 5.52 9.66 -0.97
CA GLN A 68 4.18 10.20 -0.77
C GLN A 68 3.22 9.05 -0.50
N LEU A 69 2.48 9.12 0.60
CA LEU A 69 1.51 8.12 1.00
C LEU A 69 0.09 8.63 0.74
N ARG A 70 -0.76 7.71 0.32
CA ARG A 70 -2.21 7.90 0.25
C ARG A 70 -2.90 6.69 0.86
N ASN A 71 -3.58 6.87 1.99
CA ASN A 71 -4.44 5.84 2.57
C ASN A 71 -5.89 6.16 2.22
N ALA A 72 -6.60 5.21 1.60
CA ALA A 72 -7.97 5.41 1.16
C ALA A 72 -8.86 4.22 1.48
N VAL A 73 -10.12 4.52 1.80
CA VAL A 73 -11.21 3.54 1.86
C VAL A 73 -12.30 3.96 0.90
N ASN A 74 -12.87 2.98 0.20
CA ASN A 74 -13.85 3.15 -0.87
C ASN A 74 -15.13 2.39 -0.51
N LEU A 75 -16.24 3.12 -0.40
CA LEU A 75 -17.56 2.62 -0.03
C LEU A 75 -18.57 3.07 -1.08
N SER A 76 -18.90 2.20 -2.04
CA SER A 76 -19.98 2.43 -3.03
C SER A 76 -19.96 3.82 -3.69
N GLY A 77 -18.78 4.25 -4.16
CA GLY A 77 -18.57 5.54 -4.81
C GLY A 77 -18.17 6.68 -3.87
N LEU A 78 -18.30 6.51 -2.55
CA LEU A 78 -17.75 7.40 -1.55
C LEU A 78 -16.31 7.00 -1.23
N THR A 79 -15.36 7.93 -1.32
CA THR A 79 -13.95 7.72 -0.99
C THR A 79 -13.55 8.63 0.14
N LEU A 80 -13.06 8.07 1.23
CA LEU A 80 -12.33 8.82 2.25
C LEU A 80 -10.84 8.54 2.05
N GLN A 81 -10.05 9.59 1.85
CA GLN A 81 -8.61 9.46 1.66
C GLN A 81 -7.82 10.42 2.54
N PHE A 82 -6.62 9.99 2.89
CA PHE A 82 -5.63 10.75 3.62
C PHE A 82 -4.34 10.77 2.82
N THR A 83 -3.69 11.92 2.70
CA THR A 83 -2.43 12.07 1.97
C THR A 83 -1.38 12.80 2.80
N GLY A 84 -0.12 12.46 2.57
CA GLY A 84 1.00 13.11 3.21
C GLY A 84 2.32 12.38 3.00
N PRO A 85 3.42 12.95 3.50
CA PRO A 85 4.77 12.45 3.26
C PRO A 85 5.10 11.25 4.14
N GLY A 86 6.11 10.50 3.72
CA GLY A 86 6.76 9.48 4.52
C GLY A 86 8.19 9.20 4.10
N GLU A 87 8.89 8.49 4.96
CA GLU A 87 10.32 8.22 4.83
C GLU A 87 10.66 6.87 5.47
N LEU A 88 11.71 6.24 4.94
CA LEU A 88 12.27 5.01 5.50
C LEU A 88 13.51 5.29 6.33
N ASN A 89 13.55 4.71 7.53
CA ASN A 89 14.68 4.87 8.43
C ASN A 89 15.09 3.55 9.09
N GLY A 90 16.41 3.26 9.10
CA GLY A 90 17.00 2.15 9.85
C GLY A 90 17.10 0.83 9.10
N ARG A 91 17.73 -0.17 9.74
CA ARG A 91 18.04 -1.49 9.16
C ARG A 91 16.82 -2.39 8.98
N GLN A 92 15.95 -2.43 9.98
CA GLN A 92 14.56 -2.83 9.80
C GLN A 92 13.80 -1.54 9.56
N PRO A 93 13.61 -1.14 8.30
CA PRO A 93 13.18 0.19 7.96
C PRO A 93 11.80 0.45 8.57
N LEU A 94 11.74 1.52 9.35
CA LEU A 94 10.50 2.10 9.80
C LEU A 94 10.03 3.04 8.70
N LEU A 95 8.88 2.72 8.09
CA LEU A 95 8.14 3.67 7.29
C LEU A 95 7.41 4.62 8.23
N LYS A 96 8.04 5.76 8.52
CA LYS A 96 7.41 6.86 9.25
C LYS A 96 6.61 7.69 8.25
N PHE A 97 5.45 8.16 8.67
CA PHE A 97 4.61 8.98 7.81
C PHE A 97 3.74 9.90 8.65
N ARG A 98 3.13 10.88 7.99
CA ARG A 98 2.05 11.68 8.54
C ARG A 98 1.06 11.98 7.44
N PHE A 99 -0.18 12.25 7.83
CA PHE A 99 -1.18 12.77 6.89
C PHE A 99 -1.36 14.26 7.17
N GLU A 100 -1.24 15.03 6.10
CA GLU A 100 -1.37 16.49 6.12
C GLU A 100 -2.70 16.92 5.54
N GLN A 101 -3.39 16.04 4.82
CA GLN A 101 -4.67 16.33 4.19
C GLN A 101 -5.62 15.14 4.30
N VAL A 102 -6.91 15.43 4.49
CA VAL A 102 -8.03 14.50 4.38
C VAL A 102 -9.02 14.99 3.33
N GLU A 103 -9.51 14.09 2.49
CA GLU A 103 -10.54 14.36 1.49
C GLU A 103 -11.66 13.33 1.53
N LEU A 104 -12.89 13.81 1.38
CA LEU A 104 -14.07 12.98 1.15
C LEU A 104 -14.58 13.26 -0.27
N LEU A 105 -14.65 12.23 -1.10
CA LEU A 105 -15.07 12.32 -2.50
C LEU A 105 -16.29 11.45 -2.75
N LEU A 106 -17.22 11.91 -3.59
CA LEU A 106 -18.30 11.10 -4.16
C LEU A 106 -18.09 11.03 -5.67
N GLY A 107 -17.57 9.91 -6.16
CA GLY A 107 -17.08 9.78 -7.53
C GLY A 107 -15.96 10.78 -7.82
N ARG A 108 -16.23 11.76 -8.69
CA ARG A 108 -15.28 12.83 -9.04
C ARG A 108 -15.50 14.14 -8.26
N LEU A 109 -16.55 14.21 -7.45
CA LEU A 109 -16.89 15.40 -6.67
C LEU A 109 -16.19 15.37 -5.32
N THR A 110 -15.41 16.40 -5.00
CA THR A 110 -14.84 16.59 -3.66
C THR A 110 -15.91 17.21 -2.75
N LEU A 111 -16.41 16.43 -1.80
CA LEU A 111 -17.39 16.88 -0.79
C LEU A 111 -16.71 17.60 0.36
N LEU A 112 -15.50 17.17 0.72
CA LEU A 112 -14.71 17.78 1.78
C LEU A 112 -13.23 17.68 1.44
N LYS A 113 -12.49 18.75 1.77
CA LYS A 113 -11.03 18.75 1.80
C LYS A 113 -10.60 19.58 3.00
N ARG A 114 -9.75 19.03 3.86
CA ARG A 114 -9.18 19.74 5.01
C ARG A 114 -7.72 19.39 5.18
N GLU A 115 -6.97 20.35 5.68
CA GLU A 115 -5.64 20.12 6.24
C GLU A 115 -5.77 19.46 7.61
N LEU A 116 -4.78 18.64 7.95
CA LEU A 116 -4.66 17.97 9.23
C LEU A 116 -3.51 18.58 10.02
N PRO A 117 -3.64 18.71 11.35
CA PRO A 117 -2.53 19.13 12.17
C PRO A 117 -1.41 18.09 12.09
N SER A 118 -0.17 18.57 12.10
CA SER A 118 0.98 17.68 12.20
C SER A 118 0.92 16.90 13.53
N PRO A 119 1.28 15.60 13.54
CA PRO A 119 1.39 14.84 14.77
C PRO A 119 2.47 15.44 15.69
N GLU A 120 2.29 15.29 17.00
CA GLU A 120 3.31 15.64 18.00
C GLU A 120 4.63 14.91 17.69
N GLU A 121 5.76 15.60 17.89
CA GLU A 121 7.09 15.02 17.69
C GLU A 121 7.28 13.72 18.48
N GLY A 122 7.80 12.68 17.83
CA GLY A 122 8.00 11.35 18.43
C GLY A 122 6.72 10.52 18.53
N ARG A 123 5.56 11.03 18.08
CA ARG A 123 4.29 10.30 18.01
C ARG A 123 3.85 10.03 16.58
N GLU A 124 4.74 10.20 15.61
CA GLU A 124 4.43 9.90 14.23
C GLU A 124 4.01 8.43 14.07
N PRO A 125 2.95 8.16 13.29
CA PRO A 125 2.62 6.80 12.94
C PRO A 125 3.75 6.20 12.10
N PHE A 126 3.97 4.91 12.30
CA PHE A 126 4.95 4.16 11.54
C PHE A 126 4.51 2.72 11.29
N PHE A 127 5.12 2.15 10.26
CA PHE A 127 5.14 0.71 9.99
C PHE A 127 6.56 0.19 10.08
N ALA A 128 6.81 -0.77 10.98
CA ALA A 128 8.04 -1.54 10.96
C ALA A 128 7.93 -2.58 9.84
N LEU A 129 8.69 -2.38 8.77
CA LEU A 129 8.62 -3.24 7.59
C LEU A 129 9.37 -4.54 7.86
N ILE A 130 8.69 -5.66 7.65
CA ILE A 130 9.21 -6.98 8.01
C ILE A 130 9.75 -7.68 6.76
N SER A 131 8.93 -7.80 5.72
CA SER A 131 9.32 -8.47 4.49
C SER A 131 8.39 -8.07 3.35
N ARG A 132 8.94 -8.05 2.13
CA ARG A 132 8.19 -7.90 0.88
C ARG A 132 8.63 -8.99 -0.07
N ARG A 133 7.68 -9.58 -0.78
CA ARG A 133 7.95 -10.55 -1.85
C ARG A 133 7.73 -9.94 -3.23
N PRO A 134 8.53 -10.32 -4.24
CA PRO A 134 8.30 -9.93 -5.62
C PRO A 134 6.90 -10.30 -6.10
N GLU A 135 6.36 -11.42 -5.62
CA GLU A 135 5.04 -11.97 -5.96
C GLU A 135 3.85 -11.15 -5.39
N GLY A 136 4.11 -9.94 -4.88
CA GLY A 136 3.07 -8.96 -4.63
C GLY A 136 2.51 -8.99 -3.21
N TRP A 137 3.29 -9.27 -2.17
CA TRP A 137 2.85 -9.03 -0.79
C TRP A 137 3.88 -8.32 0.06
N LEU A 138 3.39 -7.56 1.04
CA LEU A 138 4.15 -6.79 2.00
C LEU A 138 3.62 -7.05 3.41
N VAL A 139 4.52 -7.33 4.34
CA VAL A 139 4.20 -7.51 5.77
C VAL A 139 4.83 -6.39 6.56
N ALA A 140 4.04 -5.80 7.45
CA ALA A 140 4.52 -4.79 8.37
C ALA A 140 3.83 -4.87 9.74
N ARG A 141 4.49 -4.33 10.77
CA ARG A 141 3.91 -4.13 12.10
C ARG A 141 3.61 -2.65 12.31
N GLY A 142 2.39 -2.32 12.69
CA GLY A 142 2.01 -0.94 13.02
C GLY A 142 2.40 -0.55 14.45
N ARG A 143 2.38 0.76 14.74
CA ARG A 143 2.65 1.33 16.09
C ARG A 143 1.87 0.66 17.23
N GLY A 144 0.60 0.31 17.00
CA GLY A 144 -0.26 -0.38 17.97
C GLY A 144 0.15 -1.83 18.27
N GLY A 145 1.19 -2.35 17.60
CA GLY A 145 1.68 -3.71 17.76
C GLY A 145 0.87 -4.75 16.99
N GLY A 146 -0.04 -4.37 16.10
CA GLY A 146 -0.70 -5.29 15.19
C GLY A 146 0.16 -5.59 13.95
N LEU A 147 0.05 -6.81 13.42
CA LEU A 147 0.64 -7.19 12.13
C LEU A 147 -0.38 -6.98 11.02
N ALA A 148 0.09 -6.50 9.88
CA ALA A 148 -0.71 -6.35 8.67
C ALA A 148 -0.02 -7.02 7.49
N LEU A 149 -0.80 -7.81 6.74
CA LEU A 149 -0.44 -8.35 5.44
C LEU A 149 -1.17 -7.54 4.37
N TRP A 150 -0.38 -7.00 3.45
CA TRP A 150 -0.83 -6.25 2.30
C TRP A 150 -0.53 -7.02 1.02
N ILE A 151 -1.41 -6.90 0.04
CA ILE A 151 -1.24 -7.47 -1.31
C ILE A 151 -1.10 -6.32 -2.28
N LEU A 152 -0.08 -6.35 -3.11
CA LEU A 152 0.09 -5.43 -4.21
C LEU A 152 -1.06 -5.66 -5.18
N ARG A 153 -1.85 -4.63 -5.41
CA ARG A 153 -2.84 -4.62 -6.48
C ARG A 153 -2.05 -4.49 -7.77
N ASP A 154 -2.21 -5.47 -8.66
CA ASP A 154 -1.78 -5.28 -10.04
C ASP A 154 -2.47 -4.03 -10.56
N SER A 155 -1.66 -3.04 -10.93
CA SER A 155 -2.14 -1.93 -11.70
C SER A 155 -2.66 -2.51 -13.01
N ASP A 156 -3.98 -2.62 -13.18
CA ASP A 156 -4.60 -2.97 -14.46
C ASP A 156 -4.47 -1.81 -15.49
N ALA A 157 -3.37 -1.05 -15.40
CA ALA A 157 -2.97 0.05 -16.27
C ALA A 157 -1.81 -0.35 -17.21
N ALA A 158 -1.55 -1.66 -17.38
CA ALA A 158 -0.60 -2.19 -18.35
C ALA A 158 -1.24 -3.25 -19.28
N ARG A 159 -2.56 -3.19 -19.52
CA ARG A 159 -3.26 -4.10 -20.45
C ARG A 159 -4.21 -3.43 -21.44
N THR A 160 -4.04 -2.13 -21.66
CA THR A 160 -4.76 -1.39 -22.70
C THR A 160 -3.77 -0.58 -23.54
N SER A 161 -3.04 -1.29 -24.40
CA SER A 161 -2.40 -0.74 -25.60
C SER A 161 -2.08 -1.88 -26.57
N HIS A 162 -3.12 -2.43 -27.19
CA HIS A 162 -3.06 -2.89 -28.58
C HIS A 162 -4.46 -2.81 -29.17
N PRO A 163 -4.77 -1.72 -29.87
CA PRO A 163 -5.59 -1.78 -31.07
C PRO A 163 -4.63 -1.61 -32.24
N GLU A 164 -4.18 -2.70 -32.86
CA GLU A 164 -3.74 -2.63 -34.26
C GLU A 164 -4.71 -3.47 -35.08
N LEU A 165 -5.82 -2.82 -35.43
CA LEU A 165 -6.51 -3.09 -36.68
C LEU A 165 -6.13 -1.96 -37.62
N SER A 166 -5.36 -2.23 -38.68
CA SER A 166 -5.80 -2.02 -40.07
C SER A 166 -4.67 -2.03 -41.09
N SER A 167 -5.09 -2.40 -42.31
CA SER A 167 -4.52 -2.11 -43.63
C SER A 167 -3.63 -3.20 -44.21
N ASN A 168 -4.19 -4.08 -45.05
CA ASN A 168 -4.36 -3.88 -46.49
C ASN A 168 -3.05 -3.55 -47.21
N GLY A 169 -2.50 -4.56 -47.88
CA GLY A 169 -1.60 -4.43 -49.00
C GLY A 169 -2.11 -5.32 -50.12
N GLU A 170 -3.01 -4.78 -50.94
CA GLU A 170 -3.18 -5.25 -52.32
C GLU A 170 -1.89 -4.95 -53.10
N GLY A 171 -1.44 -5.94 -53.85
CA GLY A 171 -0.40 -5.88 -54.88
C GLY A 171 -0.29 -7.31 -55.40
N GLY A 172 -0.74 -7.65 -56.59
CA GLY A 172 -0.49 -6.95 -57.84
C GLY A 172 0.23 -7.97 -58.72
N ASP A 173 -0.49 -8.36 -59.76
CA ASP A 173 -0.20 -9.34 -60.80
C ASP A 173 1.23 -9.34 -61.36
N GLY A 174 1.73 -10.50 -61.80
CA GLY A 174 3.01 -10.59 -62.50
C GLY A 174 3.66 -11.98 -62.59
N ALA A 175 3.03 -12.91 -63.32
CA ALA A 175 3.66 -13.83 -64.30
C ALA A 175 2.65 -14.88 -64.81
#